data_AF-A0A8T2ULI9-F1
#
_entry.id   AF-A0A8T2ULI9-F1
#
_cell.length_a   1.000
_cell.length_b   1.000
_cell.length_c   1.000
_cell.angle_alpha   90.00
_cell.angle_beta   90.00
_cell.angle_gamma   90.00
#
_symmetry.space_group_name_H-M   'P 1'
#
loop_
_entity.id
_entity.type
_entity.pdbx_description
1 polymer ?
#
loop_
_entity_poly.entity_id
_entity_poly.type
_entity_poly.pdbx_seq_one_letter_code
_entity_poly.pdbx_strand_id
1 'polypeptide(L)'
;MSGPIERRQQGLSEVECVLNRSLRNENDLLRCQLNDLIAREKAQRIELQRLRQHRDAEVSSMVQSATAQLKAEVEQLKNMLQSTSGQLLQALSEREQARSQKEQCAKVLDETKKTAAAQENQLAQRLQALEESFKTGLNLASALADSVEAFQRHVLPTFKPTGFEPKKPAVEVSADTITEGKLLLEQLARLENGLTLLRVIVDAKNDTLVLIRGKLKQENEELRAELQVAQEAKQGSQIPSRPVATPMHEDSSAEKNVMLRQELQSLQGLFNEEVNHLKSKLKMYESEEQQGQGRLMEVQKELVDLQNKLGEVESSRAALEASLKEETSARSQLVSQLFSLRKDNEKTKAELETLKLSQKFLVRQPRSGRIPVEKMDMMNTVNQLLAELNKIKGEKVALEEELKAQKLFHMRDRMQRTVTSRDVEMAASNKVGDTELASKLARARLQQLAVQDIGTNCRTTPTQGTNDSSVFPVKLSSSYKMDSSANFLSTGLQGTQSLDMPFKDEIVNCAELYANSLPTKVV
;
A
#
# COMPACT_ATOMS: atom_id res chain seq x y z
N MET A 1 121.99 -86.30 17.32
CA MET A 1 122.03 -86.51 18.79
C MET A 1 121.35 -85.29 19.42
N SER A 2 120.43 -85.53 20.35
CA SER A 2 119.53 -84.54 21.00
C SER A 2 118.45 -83.96 20.08
N GLY A 3 117.14 -84.05 20.34
CA GLY A 3 116.39 -84.91 21.27
C GLY A 3 114.90 -85.00 20.87
N PRO A 4 114.13 -86.03 21.30
CA PRO A 4 112.70 -86.21 20.98
C PRO A 4 111.75 -85.10 21.51
N ILE A 5 112.31 -84.08 22.15
CA ILE A 5 111.64 -82.88 22.65
C ILE A 5 111.57 -81.79 21.55
N GLU A 6 112.56 -81.67 20.67
CA GLU A 6 112.59 -80.63 19.62
C GLU A 6 111.58 -80.89 18.48
N ARG A 7 111.31 -82.15 18.13
CA ARG A 7 110.25 -82.49 17.14
C ARG A 7 108.83 -82.22 17.67
N ARG A 8 108.61 -82.31 18.99
CA ARG A 8 107.34 -81.88 19.61
C ARG A 8 107.21 -80.35 19.63
N GLN A 9 108.31 -79.62 19.84
CA GLN A 9 108.30 -78.15 19.77
C GLN A 9 108.04 -77.63 18.34
N GLN A 10 108.56 -78.29 17.29
CA GLN A 10 108.27 -77.93 15.89
C GLN A 10 106.80 -78.19 15.50
N GLY A 11 106.22 -79.33 15.89
CA GLY A 11 104.80 -79.62 15.63
C GLY A 11 103.85 -78.67 16.37
N LEU A 12 104.21 -78.24 17.59
CA LEU A 12 103.46 -77.20 18.32
C LEU A 12 103.54 -75.83 17.62
N SER A 13 104.69 -75.50 17.03
CA SER A 13 104.88 -74.23 16.29
C SER A 13 104.07 -74.16 14.99
N GLU A 14 103.93 -75.27 14.25
CA GLU A 14 103.08 -75.32 13.06
C GLU A 14 101.58 -75.20 13.40
N VAL A 15 101.13 -75.90 14.44
CA VAL A 15 99.75 -75.80 14.94
C VAL A 15 99.46 -74.38 15.42
N GLU A 16 100.39 -73.75 16.12
CA GLU A 16 100.30 -72.36 16.57
C GLU A 16 100.25 -71.38 15.39
N CYS A 17 101.01 -71.63 14.31
CA CYS A 17 100.98 -70.80 13.10
C CYS A 17 99.64 -70.90 12.35
N VAL A 18 99.10 -72.12 12.20
CA VAL A 18 97.78 -72.35 11.57
C VAL A 18 96.67 -71.75 12.41
N LEU A 19 96.71 -71.91 13.73
CA LEU A 19 95.73 -71.31 14.65
C LEU A 19 95.77 -69.78 14.57
N ASN A 20 96.97 -69.18 14.61
CA ASN A 20 97.13 -67.74 14.47
C ASN A 20 96.63 -67.21 13.12
N ARG A 21 96.84 -67.94 12.03
CA ARG A 21 96.29 -67.57 10.71
C ARG A 21 94.76 -67.68 10.69
N SER A 22 94.20 -68.75 11.26
CA SER A 22 92.74 -68.93 11.36
C SER A 22 92.09 -67.82 12.18
N LEU A 23 92.66 -67.50 13.35
CA LEU A 23 92.18 -66.42 14.21
C LEU A 23 92.28 -65.05 13.54
N ARG A 24 93.34 -64.77 12.76
CA ARG A 24 93.43 -63.54 11.95
C ARG A 24 92.35 -63.48 10.89
N ASN A 25 92.16 -64.55 10.13
CA ASN A 25 91.12 -64.60 9.09
C ASN A 25 89.71 -64.43 9.69
N GLU A 26 89.45 -65.04 10.84
CA GLU A 26 88.19 -64.87 11.57
C GLU A 26 88.03 -63.43 12.09
N ASN A 27 89.09 -62.83 12.64
CA ASN A 27 89.06 -61.43 13.07
C ASN A 27 88.80 -60.48 11.89
N ASP A 28 89.42 -60.72 10.73
CA ASP A 28 89.21 -59.94 9.52
C ASP A 28 87.77 -60.11 8.99
N LEU A 29 87.23 -61.33 8.99
CA LEU A 29 85.84 -61.60 8.64
C LEU A 29 84.87 -60.87 9.58
N LEU A 30 85.11 -60.94 10.90
CA LEU A 30 84.30 -60.26 11.91
C LEU A 30 84.38 -58.73 11.76
N ARG A 31 85.56 -58.18 11.42
CA ARG A 31 85.73 -56.75 11.11
C ARG A 31 84.95 -56.34 9.87
N CYS A 32 85.00 -57.14 8.80
CA CYS A 32 84.19 -56.92 7.59
C CYS A 32 82.69 -56.94 7.93
N GLN A 33 82.22 -57.98 8.64
CA GLN A 33 80.81 -58.09 9.05
C GLN A 33 80.37 -56.93 9.96
N LEU A 34 81.22 -56.50 10.88
CA LEU A 34 80.96 -55.34 11.74
C LEU A 34 80.88 -54.05 10.92
N ASN A 35 81.80 -53.84 9.98
CA ASN A 35 81.77 -52.68 9.08
C ASN A 35 80.51 -52.66 8.20
N ASP A 36 80.08 -53.83 7.70
CA ASP A 36 78.84 -53.97 6.94
C ASP A 36 77.60 -53.69 7.79
N LEU A 37 77.60 -54.11 9.06
CA LEU A 37 76.54 -53.77 10.01
C LEU A 37 76.50 -52.27 10.30
N ILE A 38 77.66 -51.65 10.56
CA ILE A 38 77.78 -50.20 10.78
C ILE A 38 77.31 -49.42 9.53
N ALA A 39 77.69 -49.86 8.33
CA ALA A 39 77.27 -49.23 7.08
C ALA A 39 75.76 -49.32 6.88
N ARG A 40 75.15 -50.49 7.14
CA ARG A 40 73.70 -50.67 7.09
C ARG A 40 72.97 -49.82 8.12
N GLU A 41 73.47 -49.78 9.35
CA GLU A 41 72.89 -48.93 10.40
C GLU A 41 72.96 -47.45 10.03
N LYS A 42 74.11 -46.99 9.51
CA LYS A 42 74.27 -45.60 9.04
C LYS A 42 73.30 -45.27 7.91
N ALA A 43 73.12 -46.18 6.95
CA ALA A 43 72.14 -46.01 5.87
C ALA A 43 70.70 -45.92 6.40
N GLN A 44 70.33 -46.78 7.35
CA GLN A 44 69.00 -46.73 8.00
C GLN A 44 68.78 -45.43 8.77
N ARG A 45 69.79 -44.91 9.48
CA ARG A 45 69.69 -43.62 10.19
C ARG A 45 69.50 -42.45 9.21
N ILE A 46 70.20 -42.46 8.08
CA ILE A 46 70.04 -41.43 7.02
C ILE A 46 68.64 -41.51 6.41
N GLU A 47 68.14 -42.71 6.09
CA GLU A 47 66.81 -42.88 5.52
C GLU A 47 65.71 -42.45 6.50
N LEU A 48 65.86 -42.77 7.78
CA LEU A 48 64.93 -42.33 8.82
C LEU A 48 64.94 -40.81 8.99
N GLN A 49 66.11 -40.16 8.87
CA GLN A 49 66.21 -38.70 8.85
C GLN A 49 65.51 -38.09 7.63
N ARG A 50 65.67 -38.68 6.44
CA ARG A 50 64.98 -38.26 5.22
C ARG A 50 63.46 -38.37 5.36
N LEU A 51 62.96 -39.48 5.90
CA LEU A 51 61.53 -39.69 6.14
C LEU A 51 60.96 -38.69 7.14
N ARG A 52 61.70 -38.35 8.21
CA ARG A 52 61.31 -37.29 9.15
C ARG A 52 61.23 -35.93 8.46
N GLN A 53 62.23 -35.57 7.66
CA GLN A 53 62.24 -34.31 6.91
C GLN A 53 61.07 -34.22 5.93
N HIS A 54 60.76 -35.31 5.23
CA HIS A 54 59.60 -35.36 4.32
C HIS A 54 58.29 -35.14 5.06
N ARG A 55 58.07 -35.90 6.15
CA ARG A 55 56.87 -35.76 6.97
C ARG A 55 56.73 -34.35 7.55
N ASP A 56 57.82 -33.76 8.04
CA ASP A 56 57.79 -32.43 8.63
C ASP A 56 57.53 -31.35 7.55
N ALA A 57 58.00 -31.55 6.31
CA ALA A 57 57.68 -30.69 5.17
C ALA A 57 56.20 -30.81 4.75
N GLU A 58 55.65 -32.03 4.68
CA GLU A 58 54.22 -32.26 4.38
C GLU A 58 53.31 -31.66 5.45
N VAL A 59 53.61 -31.90 6.73
CA VAL A 59 52.87 -31.31 7.86
C VAL A 59 52.95 -29.79 7.82
N SER A 60 54.14 -29.22 7.57
CA SER A 60 54.31 -27.77 7.44
C SER A 60 53.50 -27.20 6.28
N SER A 61 53.49 -27.89 5.13
CA SER A 61 52.71 -27.49 3.95
C SER A 61 51.21 -27.53 4.22
N MET A 62 50.71 -28.60 4.84
CA MET A 62 49.29 -28.71 5.23
C MET A 62 48.90 -27.62 6.24
N VAL A 63 49.73 -27.36 7.26
CA VAL A 63 49.47 -26.31 8.26
C VAL A 63 49.49 -24.93 7.60
N GLN A 64 50.43 -24.66 6.69
CA GLN A 64 50.48 -23.39 5.96
C GLN A 64 49.25 -23.20 5.07
N SER A 65 48.84 -24.24 4.33
CA SER A 65 47.64 -24.20 3.49
C SER A 65 46.37 -23.96 4.31
N ALA A 66 46.18 -24.71 5.40
CA ALA A 66 45.04 -24.53 6.31
C ALA A 66 45.03 -23.14 6.95
N THR A 67 46.21 -22.63 7.35
CA THR A 67 46.34 -21.29 7.92
C THR A 67 46.03 -20.20 6.89
N ALA A 68 46.46 -20.37 5.65
CA ALA A 68 46.17 -19.43 4.56
C ALA A 68 44.68 -19.40 4.22
N GLN A 69 44.03 -20.57 4.17
CA GLN A 69 42.60 -20.67 3.96
C GLN A 69 41.82 -19.98 5.09
N LEU A 70 42.16 -20.27 6.35
CA LEU A 70 41.51 -19.63 7.50
C LEU A 70 41.67 -18.12 7.48
N LYS A 71 42.86 -17.60 7.11
CA LYS A 71 43.08 -16.15 6.96
C LYS A 71 42.20 -15.54 5.87
N ALA A 72 42.04 -16.23 4.73
CA ALA A 72 41.18 -15.77 3.65
C ALA A 72 39.70 -15.74 4.07
N GLU A 73 39.22 -16.76 4.78
CA GLU A 73 37.86 -16.81 5.33
C GLU A 73 37.61 -15.70 6.36
N VAL A 74 38.59 -15.43 7.23
CA VAL A 74 38.51 -14.32 8.21
C VAL A 74 38.42 -12.96 7.52
N GLU A 75 39.25 -12.70 6.51
CA GLU A 75 39.18 -11.44 5.76
C GLU A 75 37.88 -11.31 4.96
N GLN A 76 37.36 -12.41 4.39
CA GLN A 76 36.05 -12.43 3.75
C GLN A 76 34.93 -12.07 4.76
N LEU A 77 34.93 -12.69 5.94
CA LEU A 77 33.96 -12.39 7.01
C LEU A 77 34.06 -10.94 7.48
N LYS A 78 35.28 -10.41 7.61
CA LYS A 78 35.52 -9.02 7.99
C LYS A 78 34.99 -8.04 6.95
N ASN A 79 35.19 -8.31 5.66
CA ASN A 79 34.65 -7.50 4.57
C ASN A 79 33.12 -7.51 4.55
N MET A 80 32.50 -8.69 4.73
CA MET A 80 31.04 -8.79 4.85
C MET A 80 30.53 -8.01 6.06
N LEU A 81 31.17 -8.17 7.22
CA LEU A 81 30.79 -7.44 8.44
C LEU A 81 30.91 -5.92 8.26
N GLN A 82 31.98 -5.44 7.62
CA GLN A 82 32.18 -4.02 7.35
C GLN A 82 31.11 -3.47 6.40
N SER A 83 30.76 -4.22 5.36
CA SER A 83 29.68 -3.86 4.42
C SER A 83 28.33 -3.81 5.13
N THR A 84 27.97 -4.83 5.91
CA THR A 84 26.72 -4.88 6.68
C THR A 84 26.65 -3.76 7.72
N SER A 85 27.77 -3.44 8.38
CA SER A 85 27.85 -2.32 9.33
C SER A 85 27.58 -0.98 8.65
N GLY A 86 28.17 -0.75 7.46
CA GLY A 86 27.89 0.44 6.66
C GLY A 86 26.42 0.54 6.23
N GLN A 87 25.83 -0.56 5.79
CA GLN A 87 24.42 -0.61 5.43
C GLN A 87 23.48 -0.32 6.61
N LEU A 88 23.84 -0.78 7.82
CA LEU A 88 23.07 -0.51 9.05
C LEU A 88 23.16 0.96 9.46
N LEU A 89 24.35 1.57 9.39
CA LEU A 89 24.52 3.01 9.65
C LEU A 89 23.68 3.86 8.70
N GLN A 90 23.66 3.49 7.41
CA GLN A 90 22.82 4.15 6.42
C GLN A 90 21.33 4.00 6.76
N ALA A 91 20.88 2.77 7.10
CA ALA A 91 19.50 2.50 7.50
C ALA A 91 19.05 3.35 8.70
N LEU A 92 19.91 3.50 9.70
CA LEU A 92 19.64 4.33 10.88
C LEU A 92 19.50 5.81 10.49
N SER A 93 20.32 6.30 9.56
CA SER A 93 20.21 7.69 9.08
C SER A 93 18.93 7.94 8.29
N GLU A 94 18.51 7.00 7.44
CA GLU A 94 17.26 7.06 6.67
C GLU A 94 16.04 7.02 7.61
N ARG A 95 16.08 6.16 8.64
CA ARG A 95 15.04 6.08 9.68
C ARG A 95 14.91 7.39 10.47
N GLU A 96 16.01 8.05 10.82
CA GLU A 96 16.00 9.33 11.53
C GLU A 96 15.38 10.44 10.64
N GLN A 97 15.69 10.45 9.35
CA GLN A 97 15.07 11.37 8.38
C GLN A 97 13.57 11.12 8.23
N ALA A 98 13.14 9.87 8.09
CA ALA A 98 11.73 9.50 8.00
C ALA A 98 10.96 9.90 9.28
N ARG A 99 11.59 9.75 10.46
CA ARG A 99 11.02 10.19 11.73
C ARG A 99 10.82 11.70 11.78
N SER A 100 11.81 12.47 11.34
CA SER A 100 11.74 13.94 11.25
C SER A 100 10.63 14.40 10.30
N GLN A 101 10.53 13.78 9.12
CA GLN A 101 9.45 14.07 8.16
C GLN A 101 8.07 13.74 8.71
N LYS A 102 7.92 12.60 9.40
CA LYS A 102 6.66 12.23 10.06
C LYS A 102 6.25 13.25 11.11
N GLU A 103 7.19 13.74 11.92
CA GLU A 103 6.92 14.77 12.93
C GLU A 103 6.50 16.10 12.27
N GLN A 104 7.14 16.48 11.17
CA GLN A 104 6.76 17.68 10.42
C GLN A 104 5.36 17.56 9.81
N CYS A 105 5.03 16.43 9.18
CA CYS A 105 3.69 16.18 8.66
C CYS A 105 2.62 16.17 9.75
N ALA A 106 2.92 15.62 10.94
CA ALA A 106 2.01 15.65 12.07
C ALA A 106 1.73 17.07 12.56
N LYS A 107 2.75 17.94 12.63
CA LYS A 107 2.59 19.36 12.98
C LYS A 107 1.69 20.10 11.98
N VAL A 108 1.93 19.91 10.68
CA VAL A 108 1.10 20.51 9.62
C VAL A 108 -0.35 20.02 9.72
N LEU A 109 -0.57 18.73 9.99
CA LEU A 109 -1.91 18.17 10.12
C LEU A 109 -2.66 18.70 11.35
N ASP A 110 -1.96 18.93 12.47
CA ASP A 110 -2.58 19.56 13.65
C ASP A 110 -2.88 21.04 13.42
N GLU A 111 -2.04 21.75 12.67
CA GLU A 111 -2.31 23.13 12.25
C GLU A 111 -3.53 23.21 11.33
N THR A 112 -3.64 22.34 10.32
CA THR A 112 -4.80 22.32 9.41
C THR A 112 -6.09 21.93 10.12
N LYS A 113 -6.04 21.02 11.09
CA LYS A 113 -7.20 20.72 11.95
C LYS A 113 -7.65 21.94 12.75
N LYS A 114 -6.71 22.70 13.32
CA LYS A 114 -7.03 23.91 14.08
C LYS A 114 -7.63 25.00 13.18
N THR A 115 -7.11 25.19 11.96
CA THR A 115 -7.67 26.16 11.02
C THR A 115 -9.06 25.74 10.52
N ALA A 116 -9.26 24.45 10.22
CA ALA A 116 -10.58 23.92 9.85
C ALA A 116 -11.60 24.12 10.97
N ALA A 117 -11.25 23.79 12.22
CA ALA A 117 -12.13 24.01 13.37
C ALA A 117 -12.45 25.49 13.59
N ALA A 118 -11.49 26.40 13.35
CA ALA A 118 -11.73 27.84 13.41
C ALA A 118 -12.71 28.32 12.31
N GLN A 119 -12.58 27.79 11.09
CA GLN A 119 -13.50 28.09 9.98
C GLN A 119 -14.91 27.56 10.23
N GLU A 120 -15.03 26.34 10.76
CA GLU A 120 -16.32 25.74 11.14
C GLU A 120 -17.03 26.59 12.20
N ASN A 121 -16.31 27.02 13.23
CA ASN A 121 -16.84 27.92 14.25
C ASN A 121 -17.28 29.28 13.66
N GLN A 122 -16.53 29.82 12.70
CA GLN A 122 -16.90 31.06 12.03
C GLN A 122 -18.18 30.91 11.18
N LEU A 123 -18.33 29.78 10.48
CA LEU A 123 -19.55 29.48 9.72
C LEU A 123 -20.75 29.28 10.63
N ALA A 124 -20.59 28.57 11.75
CA ALA A 124 -21.63 28.40 12.75
C ALA A 124 -22.11 29.75 13.32
N GLN A 125 -21.18 30.67 13.63
CA GLN A 125 -21.53 32.03 14.06
C GLN A 125 -22.29 32.82 12.98
N ARG A 126 -21.90 32.70 11.71
CA ARG A 126 -22.61 33.36 10.60
C ARG A 126 -24.02 32.80 10.41
N LEU A 127 -24.21 31.49 10.53
CA LEU A 127 -25.53 30.86 10.46
C LEU A 127 -26.42 31.33 11.60
N GLN A 128 -25.89 31.39 12.83
CA GLN A 128 -26.64 31.90 13.97
C GLN A 128 -27.06 33.37 13.78
N ALA A 129 -26.17 34.23 13.30
CA ALA A 129 -26.51 35.62 12.99
C ALA A 129 -27.59 35.73 11.90
N LEU A 130 -27.57 34.84 10.92
CA LEU A 130 -28.58 34.80 9.85
C LEU A 130 -29.93 34.34 10.38
N GLU A 131 -29.97 33.33 11.25
CA GLU A 131 -31.19 32.89 11.95
C GLU A 131 -31.79 34.02 12.81
N GLU A 132 -30.96 34.77 13.55
CA GLU A 132 -31.41 35.93 14.32
C GLU A 132 -31.98 37.04 13.42
N SER A 133 -31.34 37.30 12.27
CA SER A 133 -31.85 38.26 11.28
C SER A 133 -33.19 37.81 10.66
N PHE A 134 -33.35 36.50 10.45
CA PHE A 134 -34.58 35.93 9.89
C PHE A 134 -35.73 36.05 10.89
N LYS A 135 -35.47 35.73 12.15
CA LYS A 135 -36.44 35.85 13.25
C LYS A 135 -36.88 37.30 13.47
N THR A 136 -35.95 38.25 13.42
CA THR A 136 -36.29 39.68 13.50
C THR A 136 -37.11 40.16 12.31
N GLY A 137 -36.77 39.73 11.09
CA GLY A 137 -37.56 40.01 9.88
C GLY A 137 -38.98 39.43 9.95
N LEU A 138 -39.14 38.19 10.43
CA LEU A 138 -40.44 37.56 10.63
C LEU A 138 -41.30 38.32 11.64
N ASN A 139 -40.72 38.73 12.77
CA ASN A 139 -41.41 39.54 13.78
C ASN A 139 -41.87 40.89 13.21
N LEU A 140 -41.03 41.54 12.40
CA LEU A 140 -41.38 42.80 11.73
C LEU A 140 -42.54 42.60 10.75
N ALA A 141 -42.48 41.55 9.92
CA ALA A 141 -43.52 41.23 8.96
C ALA A 141 -44.86 40.94 9.65
N SER A 142 -44.85 40.17 10.74
CA SER A 142 -46.05 39.90 11.54
C SER A 142 -46.62 41.19 12.15
N ALA A 143 -45.79 42.02 12.78
CA ALA A 143 -46.24 43.28 13.39
C ALA A 143 -46.84 44.24 12.35
N LEU A 144 -46.27 44.28 11.14
CA LEU A 144 -46.78 45.09 10.05
C LEU A 144 -48.11 44.53 9.52
N ALA A 145 -48.22 43.19 9.37
CA ALA A 145 -49.47 42.53 8.96
C ALA A 145 -50.61 42.81 9.97
N ASP A 146 -50.32 42.68 11.27
CA ASP A 146 -51.29 42.94 12.34
C ASP A 146 -51.75 44.42 12.35
N SER A 147 -50.83 45.35 12.09
CA SER A 147 -51.14 46.79 11.98
C SER A 147 -52.06 47.10 10.78
N VAL A 148 -51.78 46.50 9.62
CA VAL A 148 -52.63 46.66 8.43
C VAL A 148 -54.00 46.04 8.64
N GLU A 149 -54.08 44.87 9.29
CA GLU A 149 -55.35 44.24 9.61
C GLU A 149 -56.16 45.06 10.64
N ALA A 150 -55.49 45.61 11.66
CA ALA A 150 -56.12 46.52 12.62
C ALA A 150 -56.66 47.78 11.94
N PHE A 151 -55.91 48.37 11.01
CA PHE A 151 -56.36 49.50 10.19
C PHE A 151 -57.59 49.12 9.34
N GLN A 152 -57.57 47.97 8.68
CA GLN A 152 -58.72 47.47 7.91
C GLN A 152 -59.96 47.33 8.79
N ARG A 153 -59.85 46.69 9.96
CA ARG A 153 -60.97 46.52 10.89
C ARG A 153 -61.54 47.85 11.37
N HIS A 154 -60.71 48.89 11.48
CA HIS A 154 -61.14 50.21 11.93
C HIS A 154 -61.77 51.06 10.83
N VAL A 155 -61.15 51.11 9.64
CA VAL A 155 -61.58 51.99 8.54
C VAL A 155 -62.63 51.34 7.64
N LEU A 156 -62.58 50.01 7.49
CA LEU A 156 -63.47 49.23 6.62
C LEU A 156 -63.99 47.97 7.32
N PRO A 157 -64.81 48.09 8.40
CA PRO A 157 -65.19 46.96 9.25
C PRO A 157 -65.99 45.87 8.52
N THR A 158 -66.70 46.24 7.46
CA THR A 158 -67.53 45.33 6.65
C THR A 158 -66.83 44.85 5.39
N PHE A 159 -65.64 45.37 5.07
CA PHE A 159 -64.92 45.00 3.86
C PHE A 159 -64.14 43.70 4.10
N LYS A 160 -64.74 42.60 3.67
CA LYS A 160 -64.03 41.34 3.48
C LYS A 160 -63.48 41.35 2.05
N PRO A 161 -62.15 41.25 1.84
CA PRO A 161 -61.59 41.09 0.51
C PRO A 161 -61.99 39.70 -0.02
N THR A 162 -63.21 39.57 -0.53
CA THR A 162 -63.68 38.37 -1.21
C THR A 162 -63.14 38.41 -2.63
N GLY A 163 -62.10 37.60 -2.89
CA GLY A 163 -61.49 37.46 -4.23
C GLY A 163 -60.02 37.06 -4.22
N PHE A 164 -59.31 37.20 -3.10
CA PHE A 164 -57.91 36.83 -2.97
C PHE A 164 -57.78 35.56 -2.12
N GLU A 165 -58.17 34.41 -2.67
CA GLU A 165 -57.64 33.16 -2.14
C GLU A 165 -56.14 33.11 -2.47
N PRO A 166 -55.25 33.00 -1.47
CA PRO A 166 -53.85 32.75 -1.76
C PRO A 166 -53.78 31.41 -2.48
N LYS A 167 -53.38 31.42 -3.76
CA LYS A 167 -53.06 30.19 -4.48
C LYS A 167 -52.05 29.42 -3.64
N LYS A 168 -52.52 28.30 -3.06
CA LYS A 168 -51.73 27.37 -2.29
C LYS A 168 -50.46 27.03 -3.09
N PRO A 169 -49.25 27.39 -2.63
CA PRO A 169 -48.04 26.98 -3.32
C PRO A 169 -47.93 25.46 -3.17
N ALA A 170 -48.05 24.76 -4.29
CA ALA A 170 -47.89 23.32 -4.39
C ALA A 170 -46.39 22.97 -4.31
N VAL A 171 -45.85 22.87 -3.10
CA VAL A 171 -44.52 22.29 -2.88
C VAL A 171 -44.56 21.48 -1.58
N GLU A 172 -44.70 20.15 -1.73
CA GLU A 172 -44.46 19.16 -0.67
C GLU A 172 -42.95 18.93 -0.56
N VAL A 173 -42.31 19.54 0.46
CA VAL A 173 -40.96 19.16 0.91
C VAL A 173 -40.93 19.23 2.46
N SER A 174 -40.06 18.41 3.05
CA SER A 174 -39.98 17.84 4.41
C SER A 174 -39.91 18.77 5.63
N ALA A 175 -40.22 18.23 6.81
CA ALA A 175 -41.04 18.88 7.84
C ALA A 175 -40.38 19.80 8.88
N ASP A 176 -39.08 19.77 9.15
CA ASP A 176 -38.62 20.27 10.48
C ASP A 176 -37.96 21.66 10.50
N THR A 177 -37.45 22.19 9.38
CA THR A 177 -36.91 23.58 9.27
C THR A 177 -37.80 24.50 8.42
N ILE A 178 -38.89 23.96 7.87
CA ILE A 178 -39.77 24.65 6.91
C ILE A 178 -40.89 25.45 7.62
N THR A 179 -41.08 25.27 8.93
CA THR A 179 -42.12 25.96 9.70
C THR A 179 -41.95 27.47 9.71
N GLU A 180 -40.74 27.98 9.97
CA GLU A 180 -40.51 29.44 9.99
C GLU A 180 -40.59 30.07 8.59
N GLY A 181 -40.08 29.39 7.57
CA GLY A 181 -40.19 29.84 6.17
C GLY A 181 -41.63 29.90 5.67
N LYS A 182 -42.45 28.90 6.01
CA LYS A 182 -43.89 28.92 5.73
C LYS A 182 -44.62 30.06 6.44
N LEU A 183 -44.24 30.33 7.69
CA LEU A 183 -44.82 31.41 8.48
C LEU A 183 -44.51 32.79 7.87
N LEU A 184 -43.28 33.00 7.41
CA LEU A 184 -42.89 34.22 6.69
C LEU A 184 -43.69 34.40 5.40
N LEU A 185 -43.83 33.34 4.59
CA LEU A 185 -44.62 33.35 3.37
C LEU A 185 -46.09 33.71 3.64
N GLU A 186 -46.65 33.20 4.73
CA GLU A 186 -48.02 33.52 5.14
C GLU A 186 -48.15 35.00 5.54
N GLN A 187 -47.20 35.54 6.31
CA GLN A 187 -47.20 36.96 6.69
C GLN A 187 -47.01 37.89 5.48
N LEU A 188 -46.16 37.50 4.52
CA LEU A 188 -45.98 38.24 3.27
C LEU A 188 -47.26 38.26 2.44
N ALA A 189 -47.98 37.14 2.34
CA ALA A 189 -49.27 37.09 1.66
C ALA A 189 -50.31 38.00 2.33
N ARG A 190 -50.35 38.04 3.67
CA ARG A 190 -51.21 38.97 4.42
C ARG A 190 -50.86 40.43 4.13
N LEU A 191 -49.57 40.77 4.10
CA LEU A 191 -49.09 42.10 3.78
C LEU A 191 -49.38 42.50 2.33
N GLU A 192 -49.26 41.58 1.38
CA GLU A 192 -49.58 41.83 -0.03
C GLU A 192 -51.07 42.16 -0.23
N ASN A 193 -51.94 41.41 0.44
CA ASN A 193 -53.37 41.71 0.49
C ASN A 193 -53.64 43.07 1.12
N GLY A 194 -52.98 43.37 2.24
CA GLY A 194 -53.07 44.65 2.93
C GLY A 194 -52.59 45.85 2.09
N LEU A 195 -51.50 45.69 1.35
CA LEU A 195 -50.95 46.69 0.43
C LEU A 195 -51.95 46.97 -0.71
N THR A 196 -52.56 45.92 -1.25
CA THR A 196 -53.57 46.02 -2.30
C THR A 196 -54.79 46.79 -1.80
N LEU A 197 -55.26 46.50 -0.58
CA LEU A 197 -56.33 47.26 0.07
C LEU A 197 -55.97 48.74 0.24
N LEU A 198 -54.76 49.04 0.74
CA LEU A 198 -54.28 50.41 0.90
C LEU A 198 -54.24 51.15 -0.44
N ARG A 199 -53.82 50.50 -1.53
CA ARG A 199 -53.88 51.09 -2.89
C ARG A 199 -55.31 51.46 -3.27
N VAL A 200 -56.27 50.54 -3.13
CA VAL A 200 -57.69 50.80 -3.44
C VAL A 200 -58.24 51.97 -2.62
N ILE A 201 -57.89 52.06 -1.33
CA ILE A 201 -58.32 53.18 -0.47
C ILE A 201 -57.71 54.51 -0.95
N VAL A 202 -56.43 54.52 -1.32
CA VAL A 202 -55.76 55.72 -1.84
C VAL A 202 -56.39 56.17 -3.16
N ASP A 203 -56.66 55.24 -4.07
CA ASP A 203 -57.31 55.52 -5.35
C ASP A 203 -58.71 56.10 -5.13
N ALA A 204 -59.54 55.47 -4.28
CA ALA A 204 -60.88 55.98 -3.95
C ALA A 204 -60.85 57.37 -3.28
N LYS A 205 -59.86 57.62 -2.41
CA LYS A 205 -59.66 58.96 -1.82
C LYS A 205 -59.26 60.00 -2.87
N ASN A 206 -58.38 59.64 -3.80
CA ASN A 206 -57.99 60.51 -4.91
C ASN A 206 -59.18 60.82 -5.82
N ASP A 207 -59.97 59.82 -6.19
CA ASP A 207 -61.18 60.01 -7.02
C ASP A 207 -62.18 60.94 -6.33
N THR A 208 -62.40 60.75 -5.03
CA THR A 208 -63.28 61.62 -4.23
C THR A 208 -62.75 63.06 -4.19
N LEU A 209 -61.43 63.25 -4.02
CA LEU A 209 -60.79 64.56 -4.05
C LEU A 209 -60.93 65.24 -5.42
N VAL A 210 -60.77 64.50 -6.51
CA VAL A 210 -60.98 65.01 -7.87
C VAL A 210 -62.42 65.43 -8.07
N LEU A 211 -63.39 64.63 -7.60
CA LEU A 211 -64.82 64.94 -7.70
C LEU A 211 -65.20 66.20 -6.91
N ILE A 212 -64.68 66.33 -5.68
CA ILE A 212 -64.88 67.53 -4.84
C ILE A 212 -64.27 68.76 -5.51
N ARG A 213 -63.04 68.66 -6.04
CA ARG A 213 -62.41 69.76 -6.79
C ARG A 213 -63.21 70.15 -8.03
N GLY A 214 -63.75 69.17 -8.76
CA GLY A 214 -64.62 69.39 -9.91
C GLY A 214 -65.88 70.16 -9.55
N LYS A 215 -66.60 69.73 -8.51
CA LYS A 215 -67.80 70.42 -8.01
C LYS A 215 -67.52 71.83 -7.52
N LEU A 216 -66.46 72.03 -6.72
CA LEU A 216 -66.08 73.36 -6.23
C LEU A 216 -65.69 74.31 -7.36
N LYS A 217 -65.12 73.78 -8.46
CA LYS A 217 -64.81 74.57 -9.65
C LYS A 217 -66.09 74.98 -10.39
N GLN A 218 -67.03 74.04 -10.56
CA GLN A 218 -68.34 74.32 -11.16
C GLN A 218 -69.13 75.36 -10.35
N GLU A 219 -69.25 75.18 -9.03
CA GLU A 219 -69.93 76.15 -8.15
C GLU A 219 -69.27 77.54 -8.23
N ASN A 220 -67.94 77.63 -8.34
CA ASN A 220 -67.25 78.91 -8.56
C ASN A 220 -67.58 79.54 -9.91
N GLU A 221 -67.71 78.74 -10.97
CA GLU A 221 -68.08 79.22 -12.31
C GLU A 221 -69.54 79.72 -12.32
N GLU A 222 -70.44 79.01 -11.65
CA GLU A 222 -71.85 79.41 -11.45
C GLU A 222 -71.95 80.73 -10.66
N LEU A 223 -71.24 80.85 -9.53
CA LEU A 223 -71.19 82.08 -8.74
C LEU A 223 -70.61 83.27 -9.52
N ARG A 224 -69.60 83.03 -10.39
CA ARG A 224 -69.07 84.08 -11.28
C ARG A 224 -70.11 84.51 -12.33
N ALA A 225 -70.84 83.56 -12.91
CA ALA A 225 -71.91 83.86 -13.85
C ALA A 225 -73.04 84.66 -13.18
N GLU A 226 -73.45 84.28 -11.97
CA GLU A 226 -74.45 85.03 -11.19
C GLU A 226 -73.98 86.44 -10.83
N LEU A 227 -72.71 86.62 -10.43
CA LEU A 227 -72.13 87.94 -10.18
C LEU A 227 -72.08 88.80 -11.45
N GLN A 228 -71.79 88.21 -12.61
CA GLN A 228 -71.79 88.92 -13.88
C GLN A 228 -73.21 89.37 -14.28
N VAL A 229 -74.22 88.50 -14.13
CA VAL A 229 -75.63 88.86 -14.33
C VAL A 229 -76.08 89.95 -13.35
N ALA A 230 -75.61 89.92 -12.09
CA ALA A 230 -75.89 90.96 -11.10
C ALA A 230 -75.17 92.29 -11.40
N GLN A 231 -74.00 92.25 -12.04
CA GLN A 231 -73.29 93.44 -12.54
C GLN A 231 -73.99 94.03 -13.77
N GLU A 232 -74.46 93.19 -14.70
CA GLU A 232 -75.22 93.59 -15.88
C GLU A 232 -76.60 94.16 -15.50
N ALA A 233 -77.25 93.64 -14.46
CA ALA A 233 -78.50 94.19 -13.90
C ALA A 233 -78.33 95.57 -13.20
N LYS A 234 -77.08 95.98 -12.89
CA LYS A 234 -76.77 97.29 -12.27
C LYS A 234 -76.18 98.32 -13.23
N GLN A 235 -75.90 97.99 -14.49
CA GLN A 235 -75.34 98.92 -15.48
C GLN A 235 -76.28 99.14 -16.67
N GLY A 236 -77.38 99.82 -16.39
CA GLY A 236 -78.25 100.44 -17.39
C GLY A 236 -78.16 101.96 -17.38
N SER A 237 -76.97 102.55 -17.55
CA SER A 237 -76.84 103.92 -18.10
C SER A 237 -75.41 104.31 -18.48
N GLN A 238 -75.27 104.70 -19.75
CA GLN A 238 -74.23 105.51 -20.42
C GLN A 238 -72.85 104.91 -20.80
N ILE A 239 -72.64 104.98 -22.12
CA ILE A 239 -71.43 104.86 -22.97
C ILE A 239 -70.62 106.19 -22.90
N PRO A 240 -69.37 106.39 -23.40
CA PRO A 240 -68.29 105.50 -23.89
C PRO A 240 -66.92 105.73 -23.21
N SER A 241 -65.97 104.79 -23.33
CA SER A 241 -64.67 105.05 -24.01
C SER A 241 -63.66 103.90 -23.87
N ARG A 242 -63.08 103.58 -25.03
CA ARG A 242 -61.82 102.86 -25.32
C ARG A 242 -60.76 102.99 -24.20
N PRO A 243 -60.10 101.88 -23.79
CA PRO A 243 -58.76 101.59 -24.30
C PRO A 243 -58.49 100.09 -24.51
N VAL A 244 -57.81 99.75 -25.61
CA VAL A 244 -56.41 99.26 -25.62
C VAL A 244 -56.34 97.75 -25.44
N ALA A 245 -55.91 97.12 -26.52
CA ALA A 245 -55.43 95.75 -26.55
C ALA A 245 -54.20 95.63 -25.63
N THR A 246 -54.25 94.70 -24.68
CA THR A 246 -53.06 94.08 -24.12
C THR A 246 -53.41 92.68 -23.59
N PRO A 247 -52.46 91.73 -23.69
CA PRO A 247 -52.68 90.31 -23.72
C PRO A 247 -52.64 89.74 -22.29
N MET A 248 -53.69 89.04 -21.88
CA MET A 248 -53.69 88.33 -20.59
C MET A 248 -53.34 86.85 -20.80
N HIS A 249 -52.26 86.46 -20.13
CA HIS A 249 -51.88 85.10 -19.74
C HIS A 249 -51.22 84.17 -20.77
N GLU A 250 -50.10 84.59 -21.37
CA GLU A 250 -49.05 83.62 -21.70
C GLU A 250 -48.14 83.30 -20.50
N ASP A 251 -48.04 84.16 -19.48
CA ASP A 251 -47.12 83.95 -18.35
C ASP A 251 -47.46 82.74 -17.47
N SER A 252 -48.75 82.40 -17.27
CA SER A 252 -49.11 81.20 -16.48
C SER A 252 -48.82 79.89 -17.22
N SER A 253 -48.87 79.93 -18.55
CA SER A 253 -48.49 78.79 -19.41
C SER A 253 -46.97 78.70 -19.53
N ALA A 254 -46.27 79.83 -19.62
CA ALA A 254 -44.82 79.90 -19.67
C ALA A 254 -44.18 79.44 -18.34
N GLU A 255 -44.68 79.89 -17.18
CA GLU A 255 -44.22 79.42 -15.87
C GLU A 255 -44.47 77.91 -15.66
N LYS A 256 -45.64 77.40 -16.08
CA LYS A 256 -45.91 75.95 -16.05
C LYS A 256 -44.99 75.17 -16.96
N ASN A 257 -44.70 75.67 -18.16
CA ASN A 257 -43.75 75.05 -19.08
C ASN A 257 -42.32 75.08 -18.53
N VAL A 258 -41.94 76.14 -17.81
CA VAL A 258 -40.63 76.23 -17.13
C VAL A 258 -40.56 75.24 -15.96
N MET A 259 -41.60 75.13 -15.14
CA MET A 259 -41.68 74.13 -14.06
C MET A 259 -41.64 72.69 -14.61
N LEU A 260 -42.44 72.38 -15.64
CA LEU A 260 -42.44 71.07 -16.30
C LEU A 260 -41.07 70.72 -16.88
N ARG A 261 -40.35 71.69 -17.46
CA ARG A 261 -38.97 71.47 -17.91
C ARG A 261 -38.01 71.19 -16.76
N GLN A 262 -38.14 71.89 -15.64
CA GLN A 262 -37.33 71.62 -14.44
C GLN A 262 -37.63 70.24 -13.83
N GLU A 263 -38.91 69.84 -13.76
CA GLU A 263 -39.31 68.51 -13.30
C GLU A 263 -38.78 67.41 -14.22
N LEU A 264 -38.86 67.61 -15.55
CA LEU A 264 -38.26 66.70 -16.54
C LEU A 264 -36.75 66.57 -16.37
N GLN A 265 -36.05 67.69 -16.13
CA GLN A 265 -34.61 67.70 -15.90
C GLN A 265 -34.24 66.97 -14.59
N SER A 266 -35.07 67.14 -13.56
CA SER A 266 -34.90 66.48 -12.27
C SER A 266 -35.14 64.97 -12.37
N LEU A 267 -36.20 64.57 -13.09
CA LEU A 267 -36.47 63.16 -13.42
C LEU A 267 -35.37 62.53 -14.26
N GLN A 268 -34.82 63.27 -15.23
CA GLN A 268 -33.68 62.80 -16.03
C GLN A 268 -32.42 62.63 -15.17
N GLY A 269 -32.21 63.51 -14.18
CA GLY A 269 -31.15 63.38 -13.18
C GLY A 269 -31.31 62.11 -12.35
N LEU A 270 -32.48 61.89 -11.75
CA LEU A 270 -32.80 60.68 -10.99
C LEU A 270 -32.68 59.40 -11.84
N PHE A 271 -33.12 59.44 -13.09
CA PHE A 271 -32.99 58.31 -14.00
C PHE A 271 -31.51 58.00 -14.31
N ASN A 272 -30.68 59.02 -14.54
CA ASN A 272 -29.24 58.83 -14.75
C ASN A 272 -28.54 58.30 -13.49
N GLU A 273 -28.94 58.77 -12.31
CA GLU A 273 -28.46 58.25 -11.02
C GLU A 273 -28.83 56.78 -10.85
N GLU A 274 -30.06 56.39 -11.15
CA GLU A 274 -30.52 55.00 -11.10
C GLU A 274 -29.78 54.11 -12.11
N VAL A 275 -29.57 54.59 -13.34
CA VAL A 275 -28.77 53.87 -14.36
C VAL A 275 -27.34 53.68 -13.89
N ASN A 276 -26.73 54.69 -13.26
CA ASN A 276 -25.38 54.58 -12.70
C ASN A 276 -25.35 53.63 -11.50
N HIS A 277 -26.37 53.66 -10.65
CA HIS A 277 -26.53 52.74 -9.52
C HIS A 277 -26.62 51.28 -10.01
N LEU A 278 -27.47 51.01 -11.01
CA LEU A 278 -27.63 49.70 -11.62
C LEU A 278 -26.35 49.20 -12.30
N LYS A 279 -25.62 50.07 -13.03
CA LYS A 279 -24.32 49.72 -13.62
C LYS A 279 -23.29 49.36 -12.56
N SER A 280 -23.24 50.10 -11.46
CA SER A 280 -22.34 49.80 -10.34
C SER A 280 -22.66 48.44 -9.71
N LYS A 281 -23.96 48.17 -9.50
CA LYS A 281 -24.44 46.90 -8.96
C LYS A 281 -24.15 45.72 -9.89
N LEU A 282 -24.32 45.88 -11.20
CA LEU A 282 -23.95 44.88 -12.20
C LEU A 282 -22.46 44.54 -12.11
N LYS A 283 -21.59 45.56 -12.06
CA LYS A 283 -20.15 45.39 -11.95
C LYS A 283 -19.73 44.65 -10.66
N MET A 284 -20.43 44.91 -9.56
CA MET A 284 -20.23 44.17 -8.30
C MET A 284 -20.56 42.68 -8.49
N TYR A 285 -21.70 42.35 -9.09
CA TYR A 285 -22.08 40.95 -9.35
C TYR A 285 -21.12 40.25 -10.31
N GLU A 286 -20.68 40.92 -11.39
CA GLU A 286 -19.68 40.38 -12.33
C GLU A 286 -18.35 40.08 -11.61
N SER A 287 -17.93 40.94 -10.68
CA SER A 287 -16.73 40.71 -9.87
C SER A 287 -16.90 39.55 -8.88
N GLU A 288 -18.06 39.40 -8.26
CA GLU A 288 -18.37 38.28 -7.37
C GLU A 288 -18.42 36.95 -8.12
N GLU A 289 -18.99 36.93 -9.34
CA GLU A 289 -19.03 35.77 -10.22
C GLU A 289 -17.61 35.34 -10.62
N GLN A 290 -16.77 36.29 -11.05
CA GLN A 290 -15.36 36.00 -11.39
C GLN A 290 -14.59 35.43 -10.18
N GLN A 291 -14.81 35.98 -8.99
CA GLN A 291 -14.19 35.46 -7.78
C GLN A 291 -14.72 34.07 -7.41
N GLY A 292 -16.02 33.82 -7.60
CA GLY A 292 -16.64 32.51 -7.46
C GLY A 292 -16.06 31.48 -8.41
N GLN A 293 -15.86 31.85 -9.67
CA GLN A 293 -15.23 31.02 -10.71
C GLN A 293 -13.79 30.64 -10.33
N GLY A 294 -13.02 31.61 -9.79
CA GLY A 294 -11.66 31.37 -9.30
C GLY A 294 -11.62 30.33 -8.18
N ARG A 295 -12.49 30.48 -7.17
CA ARG A 295 -12.62 29.51 -6.06
C ARG A 295 -13.05 28.12 -6.56
N LEU A 296 -13.95 28.05 -7.53
CA LEU A 296 -14.39 26.79 -8.12
C LEU A 296 -13.22 26.04 -8.77
N MET A 297 -12.37 26.74 -9.52
CA MET A 297 -11.18 26.12 -10.13
C MET A 297 -10.16 25.64 -9.10
N GLU A 298 -9.97 26.37 -8.00
CA GLU A 298 -9.09 25.95 -6.90
C GLU A 298 -9.59 24.66 -6.25
N VAL A 299 -10.87 24.59 -5.90
CA VAL A 299 -11.49 23.38 -5.34
C VAL A 299 -11.42 22.21 -6.31
N GLN A 300 -11.64 22.46 -7.60
CA GLN A 300 -11.56 21.41 -8.62
C GLN A 300 -10.14 20.86 -8.75
N LYS A 301 -9.12 21.72 -8.65
CA LYS A 301 -7.71 21.31 -8.63
C LYS A 301 -7.39 20.47 -7.40
N GLU A 302 -7.80 20.92 -6.21
CA GLU A 302 -7.60 20.17 -4.96
C GLU A 302 -8.26 18.80 -4.99
N LEU A 303 -9.46 18.68 -5.59
CA LEU A 303 -10.14 17.40 -5.77
C LEU A 303 -9.32 16.43 -6.62
N VAL A 304 -8.73 16.90 -7.71
CA VAL A 304 -7.86 16.08 -8.57
C VAL A 304 -6.59 15.67 -7.81
N ASP A 305 -5.97 16.59 -7.08
CA ASP A 305 -4.78 16.29 -6.28
C ASP A 305 -5.07 15.26 -5.17
N LEU A 306 -6.24 15.34 -4.53
CA LEU A 306 -6.69 14.36 -3.53
C LEU A 306 -7.00 13.01 -4.16
N GLN A 307 -7.61 12.97 -5.35
CA GLN A 307 -7.85 11.73 -6.09
C GLN A 307 -6.55 11.03 -6.47
N ASN A 308 -5.55 11.79 -6.92
CA ASN A 308 -4.23 11.24 -7.23
C ASN A 308 -3.55 10.64 -6.00
N LYS A 309 -3.55 11.38 -4.87
CA LYS A 309 -3.03 10.87 -3.59
C LYS A 309 -3.75 9.62 -3.11
N LEU A 310 -5.07 9.56 -3.29
CA LEU A 310 -5.85 8.38 -2.95
C LEU A 310 -5.40 7.16 -3.77
N GLY A 311 -5.21 7.33 -5.09
CA GLY A 311 -4.70 6.27 -5.96
C GLY A 311 -3.28 5.80 -5.57
N GLU A 312 -2.40 6.72 -5.19
CA GLU A 312 -1.07 6.40 -4.67
C GLU A 312 -1.16 5.56 -3.38
N VAL A 313 -2.01 5.97 -2.43
CA VAL A 313 -2.23 5.22 -1.18
C VAL A 313 -2.83 3.84 -1.43
N GLU A 314 -3.79 3.71 -2.34
CA GLU A 314 -4.39 2.43 -2.71
C GLU A 314 -3.38 1.48 -3.35
N SER A 315 -2.53 1.99 -4.24
CA SER A 315 -1.46 1.19 -4.86
C SER A 315 -0.40 0.74 -3.85
N SER A 316 0.00 1.63 -2.95
CA SER A 316 0.92 1.31 -1.83
C SER A 316 0.32 0.25 -0.90
N ARG A 317 -0.96 0.38 -0.55
CA ARG A 317 -1.68 -0.61 0.25
C ARG A 317 -1.69 -1.98 -0.44
N ALA A 318 -1.98 -2.03 -1.74
CA ALA A 318 -2.00 -3.29 -2.49
C ALA A 318 -0.62 -3.98 -2.51
N ALA A 319 0.46 -3.20 -2.65
CA ALA A 319 1.83 -3.71 -2.59
C ALA A 319 2.17 -4.27 -1.19
N LEU A 320 1.79 -3.57 -0.12
CA LEU A 320 1.98 -4.04 1.25
C LEU A 320 1.17 -5.31 1.56
N GLU A 321 -0.08 -5.40 1.08
CA GLU A 321 -0.89 -6.61 1.21
C GLU A 321 -0.27 -7.83 0.49
N ALA A 322 0.36 -7.61 -0.67
CA ALA A 322 1.08 -8.66 -1.40
C ALA A 322 2.32 -9.12 -0.61
N SER A 323 3.15 -8.18 -0.15
CA SER A 323 4.34 -8.47 0.67
C SER A 323 3.99 -9.25 1.94
N LEU A 324 2.90 -8.87 2.64
CA LEU A 324 2.44 -9.58 3.84
C LEU A 324 2.07 -11.04 3.56
N LYS A 325 1.46 -11.32 2.40
CA LYS A 325 1.14 -12.70 1.98
C LYS A 325 2.39 -13.51 1.71
N GLU A 326 3.39 -12.91 1.06
CA GLU A 326 4.69 -13.55 0.80
C GLU A 326 5.41 -13.87 2.12
N GLU A 327 5.49 -12.91 3.04
CA GLU A 327 6.15 -13.10 4.34
C GLU A 327 5.43 -14.15 5.20
N THR A 328 4.09 -14.17 5.17
CA THR A 328 3.29 -15.20 5.85
C THR A 328 3.57 -16.60 5.28
N SER A 329 3.75 -16.70 3.95
CA SER A 329 4.14 -17.95 3.29
C SER A 329 5.57 -18.37 3.68
N ALA A 330 6.53 -17.44 3.65
CA ALA A 330 7.91 -17.69 4.06
C ALA A 330 8.01 -18.15 5.52
N ARG A 331 7.31 -17.49 6.43
CA ARG A 331 7.20 -17.91 7.84
C ARG A 331 6.64 -19.32 7.96
N SER A 332 5.58 -19.65 7.22
CA SER A 332 4.98 -20.99 7.24
C SER A 332 5.96 -22.07 6.74
N GLN A 333 6.78 -21.75 5.74
CA GLN A 333 7.84 -22.63 5.26
C GLN A 333 8.94 -22.82 6.30
N LEU A 334 9.43 -21.74 6.94
CA LEU A 334 10.44 -21.81 7.99
C LEU A 334 9.97 -22.62 9.20
N VAL A 335 8.71 -22.46 9.63
CA VAL A 335 8.11 -23.27 10.69
C VAL A 335 8.11 -24.75 10.34
N SER A 336 7.77 -25.08 9.08
CA SER A 336 7.78 -26.47 8.59
C SER A 336 9.20 -27.05 8.55
N GLN A 337 10.19 -26.26 8.14
CA GLN A 337 11.61 -26.65 8.15
C GLN A 337 12.12 -26.87 9.59
N LEU A 338 11.82 -25.96 10.52
CA LEU A 338 12.19 -26.09 11.93
C LEU A 338 11.57 -27.34 12.56
N PHE A 339 10.32 -27.64 12.25
CA PHE A 339 9.68 -28.86 12.72
C PHE A 339 10.41 -30.11 12.23
N SER A 340 10.79 -30.14 10.95
CA SER A 340 11.53 -31.25 10.34
C SER A 340 12.91 -31.42 10.98
N LEU A 341 13.66 -30.33 11.15
CA LEU A 341 14.98 -30.35 11.79
C LEU A 341 14.92 -30.77 13.27
N ARG A 342 13.87 -30.39 14.01
CA ARG A 342 13.66 -30.86 15.39
C ARG A 342 13.46 -32.37 15.43
N LYS A 343 12.63 -32.90 14.53
CA LYS A 343 12.39 -34.35 14.41
C LYS A 343 13.67 -35.11 14.07
N ASP A 344 14.50 -34.58 13.16
CA ASP A 344 15.78 -35.20 12.81
C ASP A 344 16.77 -35.14 13.99
N ASN A 345 16.81 -34.03 14.74
CA ASN A 345 17.62 -33.93 15.96
C ASN A 345 17.19 -34.90 17.06
N GLU A 346 15.89 -35.14 17.23
CA GLU A 346 15.40 -36.16 18.17
C GLU A 346 15.85 -37.56 17.74
N LYS A 347 15.82 -37.85 16.44
CA LYS A 347 16.30 -39.12 15.89
C LYS A 347 17.81 -39.29 16.11
N THR A 348 18.63 -38.31 15.77
CA THR A 348 20.09 -38.39 15.97
C THR A 348 20.45 -38.49 17.45
N LYS A 349 19.70 -37.83 18.34
CA LYS A 349 19.85 -37.98 19.79
C LYS A 349 19.55 -39.41 20.25
N ALA A 350 18.49 -40.03 19.74
CA ALA A 350 18.17 -41.42 20.04
C ALA A 350 19.24 -42.41 19.53
N GLU A 351 19.76 -42.18 18.32
CA GLU A 351 20.88 -42.95 17.75
C GLU A 351 22.15 -42.80 18.62
N LEU A 352 22.46 -41.58 19.05
CA LEU A 352 23.61 -41.31 19.92
C LEU A 352 23.50 -42.03 21.27
N GLU A 353 22.33 -42.01 21.92
CA GLU A 353 22.12 -42.74 23.19
C GLU A 353 22.25 -44.25 22.99
N THR A 354 21.77 -44.78 21.86
CA THR A 354 21.96 -46.19 21.49
C THR A 354 23.44 -46.55 21.32
N LEU A 355 24.21 -45.69 20.64
CA LEU A 355 25.66 -45.86 20.48
C LEU A 355 26.43 -45.75 21.79
N LYS A 356 26.05 -44.83 22.69
CA LYS A 356 26.64 -44.77 24.04
C LYS A 356 26.39 -46.06 24.82
N LEU A 357 25.19 -46.63 24.69
CA LEU A 357 24.85 -47.89 25.34
C LEU A 357 25.70 -49.05 24.78
N SER A 358 25.83 -49.16 23.46
CA SER A 358 26.66 -50.19 22.82
C SER A 358 28.15 -50.04 23.17
N GLN A 359 28.67 -48.81 23.26
CA GLN A 359 30.04 -48.54 23.72
C GLN A 359 30.28 -49.00 25.16
N LYS A 360 29.31 -48.78 26.07
CA LYS A 360 29.41 -49.28 27.46
C LYS A 360 29.51 -50.80 27.53
N PHE A 361 28.86 -51.53 26.62
CA PHE A 361 28.99 -53.00 26.53
C PHE A 361 30.35 -53.43 26.00
N LEU A 362 30.96 -52.68 25.07
CA LEU A 362 32.27 -53.01 24.50
C LEU A 362 33.44 -52.68 25.44
N VAL A 363 33.34 -51.61 26.23
CA VAL A 363 34.42 -51.13 27.12
C VAL A 363 34.53 -51.94 28.43
N ARG A 364 33.49 -52.68 28.84
CA ARG A 364 33.61 -53.65 29.93
C ARG A 364 34.37 -54.90 29.45
N GLN A 365 35.69 -54.79 29.37
CA GLN A 365 36.61 -55.94 29.20
C GLN A 365 36.69 -56.74 30.52
N PRO A 366 36.69 -58.10 30.47
CA PRO A 366 37.12 -58.93 31.58
C PRO A 366 38.62 -58.74 31.81
N ARG A 367 39.05 -58.66 33.08
CA ARG A 367 40.46 -58.42 33.47
C ARG A 367 41.44 -59.59 33.19
N SER A 368 41.14 -60.50 32.26
CA SER A 368 42.07 -61.57 31.87
C SER A 368 42.34 -61.51 30.37
N GLY A 369 43.62 -61.33 30.00
CA GLY A 369 44.11 -61.04 28.65
C GLY A 369 43.96 -62.14 27.58
N ARG A 370 42.85 -62.89 27.58
CA ARG A 370 42.41 -63.66 26.41
C ARG A 370 40.95 -63.32 26.13
N ILE A 371 40.72 -62.75 24.95
CA ILE A 371 39.37 -62.57 24.40
C ILE A 371 38.79 -64.00 24.24
N PRO A 372 37.64 -64.32 24.87
CA PRO A 372 36.97 -65.60 24.65
C PRO A 372 36.72 -65.81 23.16
N VAL A 373 36.90 -67.04 22.68
CA VAL A 373 36.79 -67.35 21.25
C VAL A 373 35.41 -66.97 20.72
N GLU A 374 34.36 -67.13 21.52
CA GLU A 374 33.00 -66.71 21.15
C GLU A 374 32.90 -65.19 20.95
N LYS A 375 33.66 -64.39 21.71
CA LYS A 375 33.70 -62.93 21.54
C LYS A 375 34.49 -62.55 20.28
N MET A 376 35.50 -63.32 19.90
CA MET A 376 36.24 -63.13 18.65
C MET A 376 35.39 -63.49 17.43
N ASP A 377 34.64 -64.61 17.50
CA ASP A 377 33.72 -65.04 16.44
C ASP A 377 32.55 -64.06 16.29
N MET A 378 32.00 -63.55 17.40
CA MET A 378 31.01 -62.47 17.34
C MET A 378 31.60 -61.19 16.76
N MET A 379 32.83 -60.81 17.13
CA MET A 379 33.49 -59.63 16.55
C MET A 379 33.74 -59.80 15.05
N ASN A 380 34.13 -61.00 14.61
CA ASN A 380 34.29 -61.33 13.20
C ASN A 380 32.95 -61.27 12.46
N THR A 381 31.89 -61.82 13.05
CA THR A 381 30.52 -61.76 12.49
C THR A 381 30.03 -60.31 12.41
N VAL A 382 30.26 -59.50 13.45
CA VAL A 382 29.89 -58.07 13.47
C VAL A 382 30.69 -57.30 12.42
N ASN A 383 31.99 -57.56 12.27
CA ASN A 383 32.82 -56.94 11.24
C ASN A 383 32.34 -57.34 9.83
N GLN A 384 31.94 -58.59 9.64
CA GLN A 384 31.39 -59.08 8.37
C GLN A 384 30.04 -58.42 8.06
N LEU A 385 29.14 -58.33 9.04
CA LEU A 385 27.85 -57.62 8.88
C LEU A 385 28.05 -56.12 8.63
N LEU A 386 29.06 -55.48 9.25
CA LEU A 386 29.39 -54.08 8.98
C LEU A 386 29.94 -53.89 7.55
N ALA A 387 30.75 -54.83 7.07
CA ALA A 387 31.23 -54.81 5.69
C ALA A 387 30.08 -54.98 4.68
N GLU A 388 29.16 -55.92 4.94
CA GLU A 388 27.95 -56.11 4.13
C GLU A 388 27.02 -54.90 4.17
N LEU A 389 26.84 -54.27 5.34
CA LEU A 389 26.02 -53.07 5.48
C LEU A 389 26.61 -51.87 4.73
N ASN A 390 27.94 -51.72 4.74
CA ASN A 390 28.63 -50.70 3.95
C ASN A 390 28.52 -50.98 2.44
N LYS A 391 28.60 -52.25 2.02
CA LYS A 391 28.37 -52.66 0.64
C LYS A 391 26.95 -52.31 0.18
N ILE A 392 25.92 -52.67 0.98
CA ILE A 392 24.52 -52.36 0.68
C ILE A 392 24.28 -50.84 0.64
N LYS A 393 24.91 -50.06 1.52
CA LYS A 393 24.85 -48.59 1.47
C LYS A 393 25.44 -48.06 0.16
N GLY A 394 26.56 -48.59 -0.30
CA GLY A 394 27.16 -48.24 -1.59
C GLY A 394 26.24 -48.56 -2.77
N GLU A 395 25.66 -49.78 -2.78
CA GLU A 395 24.69 -50.20 -3.80
C GLU A 395 23.43 -49.33 -3.80
N LYS A 396 22.93 -48.94 -2.61
CA LYS A 396 21.79 -48.03 -2.49
C LYS A 396 22.09 -46.66 -3.08
N VAL A 397 23.25 -46.08 -2.80
CA VAL A 397 23.66 -44.78 -3.37
C VAL A 397 23.75 -44.88 -4.88
N ALA A 398 24.37 -45.94 -5.41
CA ALA A 398 24.45 -46.17 -6.86
C ALA A 398 23.05 -46.27 -7.51
N LEU A 399 22.12 -47.01 -6.88
CA LEU A 399 20.73 -47.12 -7.37
C LEU A 399 19.95 -45.79 -7.27
N GLU A 400 20.18 -44.98 -6.24
CA GLU A 400 19.57 -43.65 -6.13
C GLU A 400 20.11 -42.69 -7.20
N GLU A 401 21.39 -42.77 -7.53
CA GLU A 401 22.01 -42.02 -8.63
C GLU A 401 21.50 -42.48 -10.00
N GLU A 402 21.38 -43.79 -10.21
CA GLU A 402 20.79 -44.36 -11.43
C GLU A 402 19.32 -43.93 -11.60
N LEU A 403 18.53 -43.96 -10.53
CA LEU A 403 17.14 -43.50 -10.55
C LEU A 403 17.04 -41.98 -10.84
N LYS A 404 17.93 -41.16 -10.29
CA LYS A 404 18.01 -39.73 -10.61
C LYS A 404 18.38 -39.51 -12.07
N ALA A 405 19.39 -40.22 -12.57
CA ALA A 405 19.80 -40.17 -13.97
C ALA A 405 18.65 -40.59 -14.90
N GLN A 406 17.92 -41.65 -14.55
CA GLN A 406 16.77 -42.13 -15.30
C GLN A 406 15.62 -41.10 -15.31
N LYS A 407 15.32 -40.45 -14.18
CA LYS A 407 14.32 -39.37 -14.10
C LYS A 407 14.71 -38.18 -14.98
N LEU A 408 15.98 -37.75 -14.93
CA LEU A 408 16.49 -36.66 -15.77
C LEU A 408 16.43 -37.02 -17.25
N PHE A 409 16.79 -38.26 -17.61
CA PHE A 409 16.68 -38.75 -18.98
C PHE A 409 15.23 -38.75 -19.47
N HIS A 410 14.29 -39.24 -18.66
CA HIS A 410 12.86 -39.23 -19.00
C HIS A 410 12.30 -37.80 -19.12
N MET A 411 12.72 -36.87 -18.25
CA MET A 411 12.34 -35.47 -18.36
C MET A 411 12.89 -34.83 -19.65
N ARG A 412 14.16 -35.09 -19.98
CA ARG A 412 14.81 -34.60 -21.20
C ARG A 412 14.14 -35.13 -22.45
N ASP A 413 13.87 -36.43 -22.52
CA ASP A 413 13.18 -37.08 -23.65
C ASP A 413 11.74 -36.52 -23.81
N ARG A 414 11.01 -36.31 -22.71
CA ARG A 414 9.69 -35.65 -22.76
C ARG A 414 9.77 -34.20 -23.24
N MET A 415 10.76 -33.44 -22.79
CA MET A 415 10.98 -32.06 -23.25
C MET A 415 11.31 -32.03 -24.73
N GLN A 416 12.20 -32.90 -25.21
CA GLN A 416 12.58 -32.97 -26.63
C GLN A 416 11.42 -33.35 -27.55
N ARG A 417 10.46 -34.15 -27.08
CA ARG A 417 9.23 -34.46 -27.84
C ARG A 417 8.26 -33.28 -27.92
N THR A 418 8.31 -32.35 -26.97
CA THR A 418 7.36 -31.23 -26.86
C THR A 418 7.93 -29.94 -27.47
N VAL A 419 9.22 -29.72 -27.26
CA VAL A 419 10.00 -28.60 -27.76
C VAL A 419 11.05 -29.19 -28.68
N THR A 420 10.86 -28.99 -29.99
CA THR A 420 11.78 -29.48 -31.00
C THR A 420 13.04 -28.60 -31.03
N SER A 421 14.16 -29.13 -31.52
CA SER A 421 15.39 -28.33 -31.69
C SER A 421 15.14 -27.06 -32.52
N ARG A 422 14.22 -27.13 -33.49
CA ARG A 422 13.78 -25.99 -34.29
C ARG A 422 13.10 -24.91 -33.46
N ASP A 423 12.27 -25.27 -32.47
CA ASP A 423 11.61 -24.29 -31.59
C ASP A 423 12.65 -23.54 -30.73
N VAL A 424 13.69 -24.25 -30.27
CA VAL A 424 14.81 -23.66 -29.51
C VAL A 424 15.64 -22.73 -30.40
N GLU A 425 15.94 -23.13 -31.63
CA GLU A 425 16.65 -22.28 -32.61
C GLU A 425 15.83 -21.05 -33.02
N MET A 426 14.50 -21.18 -33.13
CA MET A 426 13.61 -20.04 -33.40
C MET A 426 13.52 -19.09 -32.20
N ALA A 427 13.56 -19.59 -30.97
CA ALA A 427 13.64 -18.76 -29.77
C ALA A 427 15.01 -18.06 -29.64
N ALA A 428 16.11 -18.79 -29.87
CA ALA A 428 17.46 -18.23 -29.85
C ALA A 428 17.71 -17.16 -30.94
N SER A 429 16.94 -17.23 -32.04
CA SER A 429 16.96 -16.21 -33.09
C SER A 429 15.90 -15.10 -32.89
N ASN A 430 15.28 -15.02 -31.70
CA ASN A 430 14.23 -14.06 -31.32
C ASN A 430 13.00 -14.06 -32.25
N LYS A 431 12.77 -15.15 -32.99
CA LYS A 431 11.61 -15.31 -33.88
C LYS A 431 10.37 -15.83 -33.17
N VAL A 432 10.55 -16.41 -31.99
CA VAL A 432 9.50 -16.90 -31.09
C VAL A 432 9.84 -16.38 -29.70
N GLY A 433 8.90 -15.68 -29.06
CA GLY A 433 9.12 -15.15 -27.71
C GLY A 433 9.12 -16.25 -26.65
N ASP A 434 9.85 -16.04 -25.55
CA ASP A 434 9.91 -17.00 -24.42
C ASP A 434 8.53 -17.37 -23.88
N THR A 435 7.58 -16.43 -23.95
CA THR A 435 6.17 -16.60 -23.57
C THR A 435 5.43 -17.61 -24.44
N GLU A 436 5.76 -17.71 -25.73
CA GLU A 436 5.14 -18.66 -26.67
C GLU A 436 5.66 -20.08 -26.44
N LEU A 437 6.96 -20.22 -26.19
CA LEU A 437 7.59 -21.50 -25.86
C LEU A 437 7.07 -22.03 -24.50
N ALA A 438 6.97 -21.16 -23.51
CA ALA A 438 6.37 -21.45 -22.21
C ALA A 438 4.90 -21.85 -22.34
N SER A 439 4.13 -21.14 -23.18
CA SER A 439 2.72 -21.48 -23.45
C SER A 439 2.57 -22.84 -24.15
N LYS A 440 3.48 -23.18 -25.08
CA LYS A 440 3.51 -24.50 -25.75
C LYS A 440 3.78 -25.63 -24.76
N LEU A 441 4.75 -25.44 -23.85
CA LEU A 441 5.04 -26.36 -22.76
C LEU A 441 3.88 -26.52 -21.77
N ALA A 442 3.23 -25.41 -21.38
CA ALA A 442 2.09 -25.41 -20.47
C ALA A 442 0.89 -26.15 -21.08
N ARG A 443 0.57 -25.88 -22.35
CA ARG A 443 -0.50 -26.59 -23.09
C ARG A 443 -0.22 -28.09 -23.19
N ALA A 444 1.01 -28.48 -23.49
CA ALA A 444 1.38 -29.90 -23.56
C ALA A 444 1.30 -30.59 -22.18
N ARG A 445 1.65 -29.91 -21.08
CA ARG A 445 1.48 -30.45 -19.72
C ARG A 445 0.02 -30.62 -19.34
N LEU A 446 -0.83 -29.64 -19.67
CA LEU A 446 -2.28 -29.73 -19.43
C LEU A 446 -2.92 -30.88 -20.23
N GLN A 447 -2.48 -31.09 -21.48
CA GLN A 447 -2.93 -32.23 -22.29
C GLN A 447 -2.47 -33.58 -21.71
N GLN A 448 -1.27 -33.68 -21.15
CA GLN A 448 -0.79 -34.91 -20.49
C GLN A 448 -1.57 -35.24 -19.21
N LEU A 449 -1.93 -34.24 -18.41
CA LEU A 449 -2.76 -34.43 -17.22
C LEU A 449 -4.18 -34.86 -17.60
N ALA A 450 -4.77 -34.26 -18.63
CA ALA A 450 -6.08 -34.66 -19.14
C ALA A 450 -6.13 -36.10 -19.68
N VAL A 451 -5.00 -36.64 -20.19
CA VAL A 451 -4.90 -38.04 -20.66
C VAL A 451 -4.68 -39.02 -19.49
N GLN A 452 -4.03 -38.60 -18.40
CA GLN A 452 -3.85 -39.44 -17.20
C GLN A 452 -5.15 -39.64 -16.41
N ASP A 453 -6.07 -38.67 -16.42
CA ASP A 453 -7.39 -38.78 -15.79
C ASP A 453 -8.34 -39.75 -16.53
N ILE A 454 -8.02 -40.11 -17.79
CA ILE A 454 -8.79 -41.09 -18.57
C ILE A 454 -8.18 -42.52 -18.44
N GLY A 455 -6.92 -42.63 -18.03
CA GLY A 455 -6.15 -43.89 -18.04
C GLY A 455 -6.07 -44.66 -16.72
N THR A 456 -6.62 -44.17 -15.61
CA THR A 456 -6.48 -44.83 -14.29
C THR A 456 -7.62 -45.79 -13.91
N ASN A 457 -8.58 -46.03 -14.81
CA ASN A 457 -9.59 -47.09 -14.66
C ASN A 457 -9.26 -48.33 -15.53
N CYS A 458 -8.17 -49.04 -15.26
CA CYS A 458 -8.02 -50.48 -15.58
C CYS A 458 -6.68 -51.05 -15.07
N ARG A 459 -6.62 -51.44 -13.80
CA ARG A 459 -5.83 -52.62 -13.38
C ARG A 459 -6.31 -53.14 -12.03
N THR A 460 -7.34 -53.98 -12.07
CA THR A 460 -7.68 -54.92 -11.00
C THR A 460 -6.72 -56.10 -11.04
N THR A 461 -6.05 -56.38 -9.92
CA THR A 461 -5.72 -57.76 -9.51
C THR A 461 -6.49 -58.10 -8.24
N PRO A 462 -6.99 -59.33 -8.07
CA PRO A 462 -8.08 -59.64 -7.15
C PRO A 462 -7.56 -60.14 -5.80
N THR A 463 -8.25 -59.80 -4.70
CA THR A 463 -8.65 -60.76 -3.64
C THR A 463 -9.55 -60.12 -2.59
N GLN A 464 -10.74 -60.71 -2.46
CA GLN A 464 -11.54 -60.97 -1.25
C GLN A 464 -11.89 -59.83 -0.27
N GLY A 465 -13.21 -59.65 -0.08
CA GLY A 465 -13.76 -59.55 1.27
C GLY A 465 -14.84 -58.50 1.51
N THR A 466 -16.10 -58.92 1.32
CA THR A 466 -17.31 -58.51 2.07
C THR A 466 -17.83 -57.06 1.97
N ASN A 467 -19.04 -56.95 1.38
CA ASN A 467 -20.29 -56.28 1.87
C ASN A 467 -20.13 -54.96 2.64
N ASP A 468 -20.81 -53.84 2.37
CA ASP A 468 -22.24 -53.71 2.05
C ASP A 468 -22.58 -52.35 1.37
N SER A 469 -23.67 -52.38 0.60
CA SER A 469 -24.60 -51.31 0.17
C SER A 469 -24.43 -49.86 0.67
N SER A 470 -24.44 -48.88 -0.23
CA SER A 470 -25.68 -48.14 -0.59
C SER A 470 -25.45 -47.10 -1.70
N VAL A 471 -26.47 -46.97 -2.54
CA VAL A 471 -26.60 -46.20 -3.77
C VAL A 471 -27.12 -44.78 -3.47
N PHE A 472 -26.58 -43.75 -4.14
CA PHE A 472 -27.35 -42.59 -4.64
C PHE A 472 -26.57 -41.86 -5.76
N PRO A 473 -27.18 -41.56 -6.92
CA PRO A 473 -26.54 -40.75 -7.95
C PRO A 473 -27.04 -39.30 -7.90
N VAL A 474 -26.13 -38.33 -7.85
CA VAL A 474 -26.44 -36.92 -8.13
C VAL A 474 -25.89 -36.57 -9.51
N LYS A 475 -26.80 -36.38 -10.47
CA LYS A 475 -26.55 -35.65 -11.71
C LYS A 475 -26.39 -34.18 -11.37
N LEU A 476 -25.37 -33.51 -11.93
CA LEU A 476 -25.42 -32.08 -12.21
C LEU A 476 -24.63 -31.78 -13.48
N SER A 477 -25.40 -31.58 -14.54
CA SER A 477 -25.03 -30.90 -15.77
C SER A 477 -24.76 -29.42 -15.45
N SER A 478 -23.67 -28.85 -15.94
CA SER A 478 -23.65 -27.41 -16.21
C SER A 478 -22.70 -27.10 -17.35
N SER A 479 -23.33 -26.71 -18.46
CA SER A 479 -22.74 -26.10 -19.63
C SER A 479 -22.51 -24.63 -19.33
N TYR A 480 -21.27 -24.16 -19.44
CA TYR A 480 -20.99 -22.74 -19.65
C TYR A 480 -19.94 -22.58 -20.74
N LYS A 481 -20.43 -22.07 -21.89
CA LYS A 481 -19.63 -21.42 -22.92
C LYS A 481 -19.21 -20.04 -22.39
N MET A 482 -17.95 -19.69 -22.55
CA MET A 482 -17.47 -18.31 -22.52
C MET A 482 -16.67 -18.09 -23.80
N ASP A 483 -17.30 -17.40 -24.75
CA ASP A 483 -16.66 -16.81 -25.90
C ASP A 483 -16.03 -15.47 -25.49
N SER A 484 -14.81 -15.26 -25.98
CA SER A 484 -14.21 -14.01 -26.44
C SER A 484 -14.40 -12.72 -25.64
N SER A 485 -13.28 -12.10 -25.24
CA SER A 485 -12.75 -10.91 -25.93
C SER A 485 -11.48 -10.42 -25.25
N ALA A 486 -10.34 -10.64 -25.91
CA ALA A 486 -9.09 -9.95 -25.63
C ALA A 486 -8.90 -8.88 -26.70
N ASN A 487 -8.81 -7.62 -26.30
CA ASN A 487 -8.08 -6.55 -27.01
C ASN A 487 -8.05 -5.28 -26.14
N PHE A 488 -7.00 -4.48 -26.35
CA PHE A 488 -6.66 -3.20 -25.73
C PHE A 488 -5.85 -3.27 -24.41
N LEU A 489 -4.52 -3.26 -24.51
CA LEU A 489 -3.73 -2.02 -24.48
C LEU A 489 -2.23 -2.33 -24.57
N SER A 490 -1.63 -1.88 -25.66
CA SER A 490 -0.19 -1.74 -25.85
C SER A 490 0.17 -0.26 -25.69
N THR A 491 0.88 0.13 -24.63
CA THR A 491 1.64 1.39 -24.59
C THR A 491 2.69 1.36 -23.49
N GLY A 492 3.96 1.50 -23.89
CA GLY A 492 4.99 2.25 -23.14
C GLY A 492 5.83 1.51 -22.10
N LEU A 493 6.92 0.86 -22.54
CA LEU A 493 8.06 0.52 -21.69
C LEU A 493 9.29 1.34 -22.13
N GLN A 494 9.63 2.36 -21.35
CA GLN A 494 10.96 2.97 -21.29
C GLN A 494 11.25 3.34 -19.83
N GLY A 495 12.39 2.89 -19.30
CA GLY A 495 12.89 3.34 -18.01
C GLY A 495 13.46 2.20 -17.16
N THR A 496 14.72 1.87 -17.39
CA THR A 496 15.54 1.14 -16.42
C THR A 496 15.69 2.00 -15.16
N GLN A 497 15.08 1.60 -14.04
CA GLN A 497 15.40 2.15 -12.73
C GLN A 497 15.69 1.05 -11.71
N SER A 498 16.81 1.27 -11.03
CA SER A 498 17.40 0.58 -9.89
C SER A 498 16.36 -0.04 -8.94
N LEU A 499 16.45 -1.35 -8.75
CA LEU A 499 15.79 -2.09 -7.68
C LEU A 499 16.47 -1.74 -6.34
N ASP A 500 15.86 -0.83 -5.59
CA ASP A 500 16.20 -0.55 -4.21
C ASP A 500 15.38 -1.49 -3.30
N MET A 501 16.05 -2.20 -2.40
CA MET A 501 15.50 -3.30 -1.60
C MET A 501 15.01 -2.78 -0.23
N PRO A 502 13.72 -2.95 0.15
CA PRO A 502 13.19 -2.45 1.41
C PRO A 502 13.17 -3.55 2.48
N PHE A 503 14.32 -3.85 3.09
CA PHE A 503 14.42 -4.87 4.17
C PHE A 503 15.05 -4.37 5.46
N LYS A 504 15.18 -3.05 5.65
CA LYS A 504 15.94 -2.50 6.78
C LYS A 504 15.12 -2.18 8.04
N ASP A 505 13.78 -2.07 7.94
CA ASP A 505 12.97 -1.60 9.07
C ASP A 505 12.31 -2.70 9.92
N GLU A 506 12.19 -3.94 9.44
CA GLU A 506 11.46 -5.00 10.14
C GLU A 506 12.28 -5.78 11.19
N ILE A 507 13.61 -5.64 11.18
CA ILE A 507 14.48 -6.33 12.16
C ILE A 507 14.45 -5.63 13.54
N VAL A 508 14.17 -4.34 13.60
CA VAL A 508 14.26 -3.56 14.86
C VAL A 508 13.03 -3.78 15.76
N ASN A 509 11.86 -4.10 15.19
CA ASN A 509 10.63 -4.24 15.97
C ASN A 509 10.48 -5.61 16.67
N CYS A 510 11.24 -6.62 16.23
CA CYS A 510 11.24 -7.94 16.88
C CYS A 510 12.13 -8.02 18.13
N ALA A 511 13.12 -7.12 18.27
CA ALA A 511 14.03 -7.11 19.43
C ALA A 511 13.39 -6.46 20.68
N GLU A 512 12.57 -5.43 20.52
CA GLU A 512 11.86 -4.76 21.64
C GLU A 512 10.74 -5.62 22.24
N LEU A 513 10.10 -6.48 21.43
CA LEU A 513 9.08 -7.41 21.94
C LEU A 513 9.67 -8.60 22.71
N TYR A 514 10.94 -8.96 22.46
CA TYR A 514 11.59 -10.05 23.20
C TYR A 514 12.15 -9.60 24.56
N ALA A 515 12.61 -8.34 24.68
CA ALA A 515 13.17 -7.78 25.91
C ALA A 515 12.12 -7.62 27.04
N ASN A 516 10.84 -7.45 26.70
CA ASN A 516 9.75 -7.27 27.66
C ASN A 516 9.07 -8.57 28.12
N SER A 517 9.58 -9.74 27.71
CA SER A 517 8.94 -11.05 27.97
C SER A 517 9.68 -11.97 28.96
N LEU A 518 10.78 -11.51 29.56
CA LEU A 518 11.54 -12.32 30.54
C LEU A 518 10.98 -12.13 31.97
N PRO A 519 10.66 -13.22 32.69
CA PRO A 519 10.24 -13.14 34.08
C PRO A 519 11.44 -12.83 34.97
N THR A 520 11.37 -11.72 35.70
CA THR A 520 12.25 -11.40 36.84
C THR A 520 12.04 -12.45 37.93
N LYS A 521 12.95 -13.43 38.00
CA LYS A 521 13.09 -14.27 39.20
C LYS A 521 14.06 -13.60 40.16
N VAL A 522 13.52 -13.34 41.34
CA VAL A 522 14.20 -13.11 42.61
C VAL A 522 15.29 -14.18 42.82
N VAL A 523 16.55 -13.75 42.93
CA VAL A 523 17.49 -14.00 44.04
C VAL A 523 18.46 -12.81 44.08
#